data_AF-A0A1E5KUE8-F1
#
_entry.id   AF-A0A1E5KUE8-F1
#
_cell.length_a   1.000
_cell.length_b   1.000
_cell.length_c   1.000
_cell.angle_alpha   90.00
_cell.angle_beta   90.00
_cell.angle_gamma   90.00
#
_symmetry.space_group_name_H-M   'P 1'
#
loop_
_entity.id
_entity.type
_entity.pdbx_description
1 polymer ?
#
loop_
_entity_poly.entity_id
_entity_poly.type
_entity_poly.pdbx_seq_one_letter_code
_entity_poly.pdbx_strand_id
1 'polypeptide(L)'
;MKKLIKASIVVAAIFLLTGCGKSNEKQTTEKKEEKISVTVILKEDDKEFDKKELKVKKDESVQNIMEANYKVDMDKEFISGIDGHKQDAGKSKYWLYEVNGKQPDVGATEYFVKDGDKIIWTLNEL
;
A
#
# COMPACT_ATOMS: atom_id res chain seq x y z
N MET A 1 -6.50 -60.17 14.29
CA MET A 1 -7.85 -60.07 14.88
C MET A 1 -8.70 -59.25 13.92
N LYS A 2 -9.45 -59.90 13.02
CA LYS A 2 -10.93 -60.00 13.06
C LYS A 2 -11.54 -58.63 13.40
N LYS A 3 -12.21 -57.93 12.48
CA LYS A 3 -13.54 -58.34 11.99
C LYS A 3 -13.77 -58.06 10.50
N LEU A 4 -14.30 -59.08 9.84
CA LEU A 4 -15.02 -59.04 8.58
C LEU A 4 -16.50 -58.78 8.91
N ILE A 5 -17.18 -57.90 8.17
CA ILE A 5 -18.61 -58.03 7.88
C ILE A 5 -18.81 -57.77 6.40
N LYS A 6 -19.48 -58.71 5.74
CA LYS A 6 -19.70 -58.84 4.30
C LYS A 6 -21.06 -58.27 3.89
N ALA A 7 -21.13 -57.93 2.60
CA ALA A 7 -22.28 -58.08 1.67
C ALA A 7 -23.48 -57.17 1.94
N SER A 8 -24.31 -56.75 0.98
CA SER A 8 -24.38 -56.72 -0.49
C SER A 8 -25.72 -56.03 -0.76
N ILE A 9 -25.88 -55.30 -1.87
CA ILE A 9 -27.04 -55.35 -2.79
C ILE A 9 -27.16 -54.04 -3.58
N VAL A 10 -27.25 -54.27 -4.88
CA VAL A 10 -27.44 -53.37 -6.02
C VAL A 10 -28.83 -52.72 -5.98
N VAL A 11 -28.92 -51.42 -6.27
CA VAL A 11 -30.03 -50.85 -7.06
C VAL A 11 -29.46 -49.74 -7.95
N ALA A 12 -29.58 -49.95 -9.26
CA ALA A 12 -29.44 -48.92 -10.27
C ALA A 12 -30.70 -48.03 -10.27
N ALA A 13 -30.52 -46.72 -10.23
CA ALA A 13 -31.53 -45.76 -10.66
C ALA A 13 -30.82 -44.53 -11.23
N ILE A 14 -30.73 -44.52 -12.56
CA ILE A 14 -30.43 -43.33 -13.35
C ILE A 14 -31.62 -42.39 -13.17
N PHE A 15 -31.41 -41.25 -12.52
CA PHE A 15 -32.25 -40.07 -12.69
C PHE A 15 -31.40 -38.98 -13.34
N LEU A 16 -31.51 -38.89 -14.67
CA LEU A 16 -31.23 -37.67 -15.40
C LEU A 16 -32.35 -36.68 -15.06
N LEU A 17 -32.06 -35.71 -14.21
CA LEU A 17 -32.82 -34.47 -14.17
C LEU A 17 -31.84 -33.32 -14.22
N THR A 18 -31.82 -32.69 -15.40
CA THR A 18 -31.35 -31.35 -15.68
C THR A 18 -31.91 -30.38 -14.64
N GLY A 19 -31.08 -30.03 -13.66
CA GLY A 19 -31.24 -28.80 -12.88
C GLY A 19 -30.21 -27.81 -13.38
N CYS A 20 -30.59 -26.93 -14.33
CA CYS A 20 -29.89 -25.67 -14.53
C CYS A 20 -30.11 -24.81 -13.27
N GLY A 21 -29.36 -25.11 -12.22
CA GLY A 21 -29.08 -24.15 -11.17
C GLY A 21 -28.27 -23.04 -11.82
N LYS A 22 -28.92 -21.93 -12.12
CA LYS A 22 -28.27 -20.66 -12.45
C LYS A 22 -27.57 -20.19 -11.18
N SER A 23 -26.45 -20.83 -10.86
CA SER A 23 -25.46 -20.32 -9.93
C SER A 23 -24.93 -19.07 -10.59
N ASN A 24 -25.59 -17.95 -10.31
CA ASN A 24 -24.99 -16.64 -10.45
C ASN A 24 -23.90 -16.57 -9.37
N GLU A 25 -22.84 -17.33 -9.61
CA GLU A 25 -21.55 -17.08 -9.00
C GLU A 25 -21.16 -15.72 -9.57
N LYS A 26 -21.53 -14.67 -8.84
CA LYS A 26 -20.78 -13.42 -8.87
C LYS A 26 -19.35 -13.84 -8.57
N GLN A 27 -18.58 -14.11 -9.62
CA GLN A 27 -17.16 -13.85 -9.62
C GLN A 27 -17.03 -12.38 -9.25
N THR A 28 -16.95 -12.11 -7.95
CA THR A 28 -16.15 -11.00 -7.48
C THR A 28 -14.79 -11.24 -8.10
N THR A 29 -14.52 -10.52 -9.18
CA THR A 29 -13.17 -10.38 -9.68
C THR A 29 -12.46 -9.68 -8.54
N GLU A 30 -11.84 -10.44 -7.64
CA GLU A 30 -10.82 -9.90 -6.74
C GLU A 30 -9.76 -9.36 -7.68
N LYS A 31 -9.88 -8.07 -8.00
CA LYS A 31 -8.90 -7.31 -8.72
C LYS A 31 -7.69 -7.35 -7.79
N LYS A 32 -6.81 -8.33 -8.02
CA LYS A 32 -5.56 -8.48 -7.27
C LYS A 32 -4.87 -7.12 -7.36
N GLU A 33 -4.93 -6.36 -6.27
CA GLU A 33 -4.33 -5.04 -6.23
C GLU A 33 -2.85 -5.21 -6.54
N GLU A 34 -2.44 -4.70 -7.71
CA GLU A 34 -1.05 -4.73 -8.13
C GLU A 34 -0.28 -3.85 -7.14
N LYS A 35 0.63 -4.48 -6.38
CA LYS A 35 1.49 -3.80 -5.42
C LYS A 35 2.86 -3.59 -6.02
N ILE A 36 3.42 -2.42 -5.80
CA ILE A 36 4.75 -2.01 -6.21
C ILE A 36 5.64 -1.78 -4.98
N SER A 37 6.97 -1.87 -5.16
CA SER A 37 7.94 -1.50 -4.12
C SER A 37 8.28 -0.02 -4.23
N VAL A 38 8.27 0.69 -3.10
CA VAL A 38 8.83 2.03 -2.99
C VAL A 38 9.74 2.10 -1.77
N THR A 39 10.75 2.96 -1.80
CA THR A 39 11.60 3.24 -0.64
C THR A 39 11.32 4.65 -0.13
N VAL A 40 11.02 4.79 1.15
CA VAL A 40 10.91 6.08 1.84
C VAL A 40 12.12 6.27 2.74
N ILE A 41 12.74 7.44 2.69
CA ILE A 41 13.86 7.84 3.55
C ILE A 41 13.49 9.17 4.20
N LEU A 42 13.65 9.25 5.53
CA LEU A 42 13.43 10.48 6.29
C LEU A 42 14.76 11.01 6.80
N LYS A 43 14.98 12.30 6.59
CA LYS A 43 16.18 13.02 7.00
C LYS A 43 15.83 14.26 7.80
N GLU A 44 16.67 14.58 8.78
CA GLU A 44 16.68 15.88 9.46
C GLU A 44 18.12 16.39 9.47
N ASP A 45 18.32 17.64 9.03
CA ASP A 45 19.64 18.28 8.95
C ASP A 45 20.67 17.37 8.24
N ASP A 46 20.28 16.86 7.07
CA ASP A 46 21.01 15.90 6.21
C ASP A 46 21.31 14.52 6.81
N LYS A 47 20.85 14.24 8.03
CA LYS A 47 21.03 12.95 8.68
C LYS A 47 19.79 12.08 8.49
N GLU A 48 19.98 10.91 7.89
CA GLU A 48 18.96 9.86 7.83
C GLU A 48 18.63 9.37 9.24
N PHE A 49 17.35 9.38 9.58
CA PHE A 49 16.84 8.85 10.85
C PHE A 49 15.84 7.71 10.68
N ASP A 50 15.24 7.56 9.49
CA ASP A 50 14.40 6.42 9.14
C ASP A 50 14.54 6.05 7.66
N LYS A 51 14.39 4.76 7.38
CA LYS A 51 14.32 4.22 6.03
C LYS A 51 13.45 2.98 6.01
N LYS A 52 12.44 2.98 5.14
CA LYS A 52 11.51 1.86 4.96
C LYS A 52 11.36 1.51 3.49
N GLU A 53 11.35 0.21 3.19
CA GLU A 53 10.83 -0.29 1.93
C GLU A 53 9.37 -0.71 2.12
N LEU A 54 8.48 -0.18 1.28
CA LEU A 54 7.04 -0.33 1.42
C LEU A 54 6.46 -1.02 0.17
N LYS A 55 5.53 -1.96 0.39
CA LYS A 55 4.70 -2.54 -0.66
C LYS A 55 3.37 -1.81 -0.72
N VAL A 56 3.25 -0.88 -1.65
CA VAL A 56 2.11 0.04 -1.78
C VAL A 56 1.27 -0.32 -3.01
N LYS A 57 0.04 0.19 -3.07
CA LYS A 57 -0.78 0.04 -4.27
C LYS A 57 -0.14 0.81 -5.42
N LYS A 58 -0.23 0.26 -6.63
CA LYS A 58 0.13 0.99 -7.85
C LYS A 58 -0.73 2.25 -7.97
N ASP A 59 -0.12 3.32 -8.47
CA ASP A 59 -0.75 4.64 -8.64
C ASP A 59 -1.29 5.25 -7.31
N GLU A 60 -0.68 4.90 -6.17
CA GLU A 60 -0.93 5.56 -4.88
C GLU A 60 -0.17 6.90 -4.84
N SER A 61 -0.74 7.93 -4.19
CA SER A 61 -0.04 9.21 -4.04
C SER A 61 1.02 9.15 -2.95
N VAL A 62 2.07 9.98 -3.06
CA VAL A 62 3.10 10.09 -2.02
C VAL A 62 2.47 10.49 -0.68
N GLN A 63 1.51 11.41 -0.67
CA GLN A 63 0.81 11.83 0.54
C GLN A 63 0.12 10.66 1.25
N ASN A 64 -0.65 9.86 0.51
CA ASN A 64 -1.36 8.72 1.10
C ASN A 64 -0.39 7.65 1.62
N ILE A 65 0.74 7.44 0.93
CA ILE A 65 1.80 6.54 1.41
C ILE A 65 2.35 7.04 2.75
N MET A 66 2.58 8.34 2.88
CA MET A 66 3.07 8.93 4.13
C MET A 66 2.04 8.77 5.26
N GLU A 67 0.79 9.17 5.05
CA GLU A 67 -0.28 9.07 6.05
C GLU A 67 -0.57 7.63 6.50
N ALA A 68 -0.39 6.65 5.61
CA ALA A 68 -0.62 5.24 5.92
C ALA A 68 0.52 4.59 6.73
N ASN A 69 1.74 5.14 6.68
CA ASN A 69 2.95 4.47 7.21
C ASN A 69 3.68 5.28 8.30
N TYR A 70 3.29 6.54 8.49
CA TYR A 70 3.90 7.49 9.40
C TYR A 70 2.83 8.32 10.10
N LYS A 71 3.17 8.88 11.26
CA LYS A 71 2.35 9.90 11.88
C LYS A 71 2.64 11.24 11.19
N VAL A 72 1.72 11.67 10.34
CA VAL A 72 1.84 12.91 9.57
C VAL A 72 1.01 14.01 10.21
N ASP A 73 1.63 15.16 10.45
CA ASP A 73 0.95 16.42 10.75
C ASP A 73 0.86 17.25 9.46
N MET A 74 -0.30 17.86 9.20
CA MET A 74 -0.55 18.67 8.02
C MET A 74 -0.72 20.14 8.38
N ASP A 75 -0.17 21.04 7.56
CA ASP A 75 -0.57 22.45 7.50
C ASP A 75 -1.10 22.75 6.10
N LYS A 76 -2.43 22.90 6.00
CA LYS A 76 -3.17 22.96 4.74
C LYS A 76 -2.85 21.73 3.87
N GLU A 77 -2.20 21.94 2.73
CA GLU A 77 -1.87 20.91 1.74
C GLU A 77 -0.44 20.39 1.89
N PHE A 78 0.32 20.87 2.87
CA PHE A 78 1.71 20.51 3.09
C PHE A 78 1.89 19.67 4.35
N ILE A 79 2.83 18.72 4.30
CA ILE A 79 3.27 18.00 5.50
C ILE A 79 4.08 18.95 6.38
N SER A 80 3.57 19.21 7.58
CA SER A 80 4.21 20.05 8.61
C SER A 80 4.91 19.24 9.70
N GLY A 81 4.72 17.92 9.74
CA GLY A 81 5.46 17.04 10.63
C GLY A 81 5.38 15.57 10.23
N ILE A 82 6.45 14.83 10.53
CA ILE A 82 6.53 13.38 10.33
C ILE A 82 7.11 12.75 11.60
N ASP A 83 6.39 11.81 12.21
CA ASP A 83 6.80 11.08 13.42
C ASP A 83 7.27 12.00 14.58
N GLY A 84 6.66 13.18 14.70
CA GLY A 84 6.96 14.16 15.75
C GLY A 84 8.05 15.18 15.40
N HIS A 85 8.74 15.01 14.26
CA HIS A 85 9.68 15.99 13.72
C HIS A 85 8.91 17.07 12.94
N LYS A 86 8.79 18.26 13.54
CA LYS A 86 7.93 19.35 13.05
C LYS A 86 8.73 20.44 12.36
N GLN A 87 8.10 21.08 11.39
CA GLN A 87 8.58 22.32 10.81
C GLN A 87 8.62 23.45 11.86
N ASP A 88 9.51 24.41 11.62
CA ASP A 88 9.61 25.65 12.38
C ASP A 88 9.74 26.81 11.39
N ALA A 89 8.59 27.39 11.02
CA ALA A 89 8.53 28.51 10.11
C ALA A 89 9.27 29.76 10.66
N GLY A 90 9.43 29.88 11.98
CA GLY A 90 10.21 30.95 12.60
C GLY A 90 11.72 30.83 12.35
N LYS A 91 12.18 29.64 11.98
CA LYS A 91 13.59 29.33 11.65
C LYS A 91 13.79 28.93 10.20
N SER A 92 12.79 29.15 9.34
CA SER A 92 12.80 28.69 7.95
C SER A 92 13.04 27.18 7.80
N LYS A 93 12.66 26.35 8.79
CA LYS A 93 12.89 24.90 8.76
C LYS A 93 11.65 24.17 8.24
N TYR A 94 11.75 23.56 7.05
CA TYR A 94 10.61 22.97 6.33
C TYR A 94 10.89 21.53 5.87
N TRP A 95 9.82 20.78 5.66
CA TRP A 95 9.85 19.49 4.99
C TRP A 95 9.84 19.69 3.48
N LEU A 96 10.87 19.18 2.82
CA LEU A 96 10.94 19.08 1.37
C LEU A 96 10.94 17.62 0.98
N TYR A 97 10.43 17.31 -0.21
CA TYR A 97 10.47 15.96 -0.72
C TYR A 97 11.05 15.89 -2.13
N GLU A 98 11.71 14.79 -2.39
CA GLU A 98 12.31 14.45 -3.66
C GLU A 98 11.91 13.04 -4.05
N VAL A 99 11.79 12.80 -5.35
CA VAL A 99 11.63 11.45 -5.89
C VAL A 99 12.77 11.17 -6.85
N ASN A 100 13.49 10.07 -6.62
CA ASN A 100 14.65 9.65 -7.42
C ASN A 100 15.73 10.74 -7.56
N GLY A 101 15.94 11.53 -6.49
CA GLY A 101 16.95 12.59 -6.42
C GLY A 101 16.59 13.86 -7.18
N LYS A 102 15.30 14.08 -7.47
CA LYS A 102 14.77 15.31 -8.07
C LYS A 102 13.53 15.76 -7.32
N GLN A 103 13.42 17.06 -7.08
CA GLN A 103 12.19 17.66 -6.58
C GLN A 103 11.12 17.62 -7.69
N PRO A 104 9.94 17.03 -7.46
CA PRO A 104 8.86 17.07 -8.43
C PRO A 104 8.26 18.48 -8.60
N ASP A 105 7.68 18.74 -9.77
CA ASP A 105 6.97 20.00 -10.08
C ASP A 105 5.53 20.05 -9.50
N VAL A 106 5.10 18.97 -8.86
CA VAL A 106 3.76 18.81 -8.25
C VAL A 106 3.89 18.57 -6.76
N GLY A 107 2.78 18.61 -6.01
CA GLY A 107 2.76 18.27 -4.59
C GLY A 107 2.67 16.77 -4.32
N ALA A 108 2.86 16.35 -3.05
CA ALA A 108 2.83 14.95 -2.64
C ALA A 108 1.46 14.27 -2.88
N THR A 109 0.38 15.05 -2.88
CA THR A 109 -0.98 14.59 -3.21
C THR A 109 -1.13 14.22 -4.69
N GLU A 110 -0.34 14.84 -5.57
CA GLU A 110 -0.46 14.72 -7.03
C GLU A 110 0.66 13.88 -7.66
N TYR A 111 1.70 13.53 -6.89
CA TYR A 111 2.71 12.59 -7.34
C TYR A 111 2.25 11.15 -7.07
N PHE A 112 1.95 10.41 -8.13
CA PHE A 112 1.65 8.98 -8.08
C PHE A 112 2.91 8.15 -8.30
N VAL A 113 3.18 7.23 -7.38
CA VAL A 113 4.44 6.47 -7.35
C VAL A 113 4.54 5.39 -8.43
N LYS A 114 5.77 5.12 -8.86
CA LYS A 114 6.12 4.01 -9.76
C LYS A 114 6.95 2.96 -9.03
N ASP A 115 6.96 1.74 -9.57
CA ASP A 115 7.74 0.66 -8.99
C ASP A 115 9.24 1.02 -8.95
N GLY A 116 9.84 0.84 -7.79
CA GLY A 116 11.23 1.19 -7.52
C GLY A 116 11.47 2.65 -7.13
N ASP A 117 10.44 3.50 -7.07
CA ASP A 117 10.62 4.90 -6.69
C ASP A 117 11.23 5.04 -5.29
N LYS A 118 12.17 5.97 -5.19
CA LYS A 118 12.79 6.37 -3.92
C LYS A 118 12.34 7.77 -3.56
N ILE A 119 11.58 7.87 -2.49
CA ILE A 119 11.04 9.11 -1.94
C ILE A 119 11.94 9.51 -0.77
N ILE A 120 12.46 10.73 -0.79
CA ILE A 120 13.26 11.28 0.31
C ILE A 120 12.50 12.48 0.85
N TRP A 121 12.18 12.46 2.14
CA TRP A 121 11.70 13.62 2.87
C TRP A 121 12.84 14.17 3.72
N THR A 122 13.12 15.46 3.60
CA THR A 122 14.18 16.14 4.35
C THR A 122 13.59 17.32 5.11
N LEU A 123 13.75 17.34 6.42
CA LEU A 123 13.48 18.50 7.27
C LEU A 123 14.77 19.31 7.39
N ASN A 124 14.81 20.48 6.76
CA ASN A 124 16.01 21.34 6.79
C ASN A 124 15.64 22.82 6.75
N GLU A 125 16.58 23.65 7.17
CA GLU A 125 16.51 25.11 7.02
C GLU A 125 16.69 25.50 5.54
N LEU A 126 15.84 26.41 5.06
CA LEU A 126 15.87 27.00 3.72
C LEU A 126 16.73 28.27 3.66
#